data_AF-A0A0F9DHK5-F1
#
_entry.id   AF-A0A0F9DHK5-F1
#
_cell.length_a   1.000
_cell.length_b   1.000
_cell.length_c   1.000
_cell.angle_alpha   90.00
_cell.angle_beta   90.00
_cell.angle_gamma   90.00
#
_symmetry.space_group_name_H-M   'P 1'
#
loop_
_entity.id
_entity.type
_entity.pdbx_description
1 polymer ?
#
loop_
_entity_poly.entity_id
_entity_poly.type
_entity_poly.pdbx_seq_one_letter_code
_entity_poly.pdbx_strand_id
1 'polypeptide(L)'
;MPITIGGPSLKQVRDFQTKHDEHFHSRERWQGKSGNQSGDDWATEAGLTVFRVISGDGDFGSDANDEAKVLGIDDTPTISGNTEYDIRRVMISASSNATDWILRFIYGTAVMNQNETDGQYTDIMLTSAKKGIPGDDVRLPRLVCGVDKIWAKGKNASNNATLDFFIGLHEYLG
;
A
#
# COMPACT_ATOMS: atom_id res chain seq x y z
N MET A 1 -20.75 -60.74 8.40
CA MET A 1 -19.38 -60.19 8.28
C MET A 1 -19.43 -58.74 8.75
N PRO A 2 -18.64 -58.32 9.74
CA PRO A 2 -18.65 -56.92 10.16
C PRO A 2 -17.87 -56.06 9.15
N ILE A 3 -18.48 -54.95 8.73
CA ILE A 3 -17.83 -53.92 7.90
C ILE A 3 -17.11 -52.96 8.85
N THR A 4 -15.79 -52.90 8.74
CA THR A 4 -14.95 -51.91 9.44
C THR A 4 -14.89 -50.64 8.59
N ILE A 5 -15.53 -49.56 9.05
CA ILE A 5 -15.44 -48.24 8.42
C ILE A 5 -14.23 -47.53 9.02
N GLY A 6 -13.14 -47.42 8.23
CA GLY A 6 -11.94 -46.69 8.61
C GLY A 6 -12.20 -45.18 8.62
N GLY A 7 -12.65 -44.66 9.76
CA GLY A 7 -12.67 -43.23 10.00
C GLY A 7 -11.25 -42.65 10.10
N PRO A 8 -11.03 -41.38 9.72
CA PRO A 8 -9.73 -40.73 9.84
C PRO A 8 -9.28 -40.74 11.30
N SER A 9 -7.98 -40.93 11.51
CA SER A 9 -7.40 -40.94 12.86
C SER A 9 -7.63 -39.60 13.55
N LEU A 10 -7.81 -39.62 14.88
CA LEU A 10 -7.92 -38.40 15.72
C LEU A 10 -6.75 -37.42 15.53
N LYS A 11 -5.61 -37.89 14.99
CA LYS A 11 -4.46 -37.05 14.65
C LYS A 11 -4.73 -36.15 13.42
N GLN A 12 -5.46 -36.66 12.42
CA GLN A 12 -5.82 -35.90 11.22
C GLN A 12 -6.93 -34.87 11.46
N VAL A 13 -7.76 -35.07 12.50
CA VAL A 13 -8.81 -34.12 12.89
C VAL A 13 -8.23 -32.92 13.66
N ARG A 14 -7.07 -33.09 14.34
CA ARG A 14 -6.36 -31.99 15.02
C ARG A 14 -5.58 -31.07 14.09
N ASP A 15 -5.21 -31.53 12.89
CA ASP A 15 -4.59 -30.66 11.89
C ASP A 15 -5.64 -29.84 11.10
N PHE A 16 -6.92 -30.16 11.26
CA PHE A 16 -8.07 -29.34 10.84
C PHE A 16 -8.50 -28.32 11.89
N GLN A 17 -7.77 -28.25 13.01
CA GLN A 17 -7.90 -27.22 14.00
C GLN A 17 -7.25 -25.98 13.42
N THR A 18 -8.04 -25.26 12.62
CA THR A 18 -7.91 -23.82 12.31
C THR A 18 -6.50 -23.31 12.58
N LYS A 19 -5.68 -23.13 11.53
CA LYS A 19 -4.80 -21.97 11.50
C LYS A 19 -5.75 -20.79 11.68
N HIS A 20 -6.04 -20.49 12.94
CA HIS A 20 -6.55 -19.22 13.35
C HIS A 20 -5.47 -18.32 12.81
N ASP A 21 -5.75 -17.59 11.73
CA ASP A 21 -4.91 -16.49 11.32
C ASP A 21 -4.51 -15.84 12.64
N GLU A 22 -3.21 -15.89 12.95
CA GLU A 22 -2.68 -15.17 14.08
C GLU A 22 -2.81 -13.70 13.68
N HIS A 23 -4.05 -13.21 13.74
CA HIS A 23 -4.52 -11.86 13.50
C HIS A 23 -4.07 -10.97 14.67
N PHE A 24 -2.82 -11.14 15.08
CA PHE A 24 -2.09 -10.11 15.79
C PHE A 24 -1.85 -9.01 14.75
N HIS A 25 -2.80 -8.09 14.71
CA HIS A 25 -2.64 -6.83 14.02
C HIS A 25 -1.38 -6.20 14.60
N SER A 26 -0.36 -6.03 13.76
CA SER A 26 0.78 -5.22 14.17
C SER A 26 0.31 -3.77 14.30
N ARG A 27 1.19 -2.91 14.82
CA ARG A 27 0.85 -1.50 14.99
C ARG A 27 0.82 -0.84 13.61
N GLU A 28 -0.20 -0.03 13.35
CA GLU A 28 -0.18 0.89 12.21
C GLU A 28 0.96 1.90 12.41
N ARG A 29 1.79 2.09 11.39
CA ARG A 29 2.90 3.04 11.40
C ARG A 29 2.78 4.04 10.26
N TRP A 30 2.94 5.32 10.59
CA TRP A 30 2.80 6.39 9.62
C TRP A 30 4.13 6.69 8.96
N GLN A 31 4.15 6.63 7.62
CA GLN A 31 5.32 6.90 6.81
C GLN A 31 5.13 8.19 6.01
N GLY A 32 6.23 8.92 5.86
CA GLY A 32 6.40 10.01 4.92
C GLY A 32 7.50 9.69 3.92
N LYS A 33 7.69 10.59 2.96
CA LYS A 33 8.73 10.49 1.95
C LYS A 33 10.11 10.66 2.60
N SER A 34 11.03 9.74 2.28
CA SER A 34 12.45 9.89 2.58
C SER A 34 13.07 11.02 1.75
N GLY A 35 14.04 11.73 2.33
CA GLY A 35 14.82 12.74 1.60
C GLY A 35 15.68 12.13 0.48
N ASN A 36 15.98 10.83 0.57
CA ASN A 36 16.63 10.06 -0.46
C ASN A 36 15.58 9.22 -1.22
N GLN A 37 15.55 9.35 -2.55
CA GLN A 37 14.64 8.60 -3.44
C GLN A 37 15.42 7.86 -4.55
N SER A 38 16.74 7.75 -4.38
CA SER A 38 17.66 7.21 -5.39
C SER A 38 17.90 5.71 -5.25
N GLY A 39 17.76 5.15 -4.03
CA GLY A 39 17.86 3.73 -3.74
C GLY A 39 16.49 3.04 -3.75
N ASP A 40 16.25 2.18 -2.75
CA ASP A 40 14.97 1.52 -2.45
C ASP A 40 14.49 1.86 -1.00
N ASP A 41 15.01 2.95 -0.43
CA ASP A 41 14.74 3.54 0.88
C ASP A 41 13.85 4.80 0.77
N TRP A 42 12.65 4.63 0.24
CA TRP A 42 11.77 5.73 -0.20
C TRP A 42 10.89 6.30 0.91
N ALA A 43 10.74 5.58 2.02
CA ALA A 43 9.88 5.98 3.13
C ALA A 43 10.69 6.21 4.42
N THR A 44 10.10 6.98 5.33
CA THR A 44 10.66 7.13 6.67
C THR A 44 9.59 7.55 7.67
N GLU A 45 9.74 7.09 8.92
CA GLU A 45 9.00 7.59 10.07
C GLU A 45 9.64 8.86 10.66
N ALA A 46 10.93 9.07 10.39
CA ALA A 46 11.70 10.16 10.96
C ALA A 46 11.63 11.38 10.05
N GLY A 47 11.18 12.52 10.58
CA GLY A 47 11.14 13.77 9.81
C GLY A 47 10.19 13.69 8.62
N LEU A 48 8.95 13.24 8.87
CA LEU A 48 7.89 13.03 7.88
C LEU A 48 7.78 14.18 6.88
N THR A 49 8.24 13.94 5.64
CA THR A 49 7.91 14.79 4.49
C THR A 49 6.79 14.16 3.68
N VAL A 50 6.01 14.96 2.97
CA VAL A 50 4.85 14.46 2.23
C VAL A 50 5.29 13.71 0.97
N PHE A 51 4.59 12.63 0.64
CA PHE A 51 4.54 12.15 -0.73
C PHE A 51 3.71 13.12 -1.56
N ARG A 52 4.08 13.32 -2.83
CA ARG A 52 3.34 14.18 -3.75
C ARG A 52 3.10 13.42 -5.03
N VAL A 53 1.86 13.43 -5.49
CA VAL A 53 1.50 13.08 -6.87
C VAL A 53 1.04 14.32 -7.61
N ILE A 54 1.23 14.32 -8.92
CA ILE A 54 0.81 15.39 -9.84
C ILE A 54 -0.11 14.77 -10.89
N SER A 55 -1.22 15.44 -11.20
CA SER A 55 -2.17 14.96 -12.22
C SER A 55 -1.83 15.45 -13.62
N GLY A 56 -2.20 14.66 -14.62
CA GLY A 56 -2.36 15.13 -15.99
C GLY A 56 -3.71 15.85 -16.19
N ASP A 57 -3.98 16.29 -17.42
CA ASP A 57 -5.22 16.98 -17.77
C ASP A 57 -6.42 16.02 -17.85
N GLY A 58 -7.11 15.81 -16.72
CA GLY A 58 -8.18 14.81 -16.64
C GLY A 58 -7.67 13.37 -16.65
N ASP A 59 -6.36 13.18 -16.44
CA ASP A 59 -5.71 11.87 -16.43
C ASP A 59 -4.65 11.74 -15.35
N PHE A 60 -4.05 10.56 -15.22
CA PHE A 60 -2.89 10.37 -14.37
C PHE A 60 -1.70 11.17 -14.90
N GLY A 61 -0.86 11.69 -14.00
CA GLY A 61 0.43 12.26 -14.38
C GLY A 61 1.28 11.26 -15.16
N SER A 62 2.00 11.76 -16.17
CA SER A 62 2.77 10.93 -17.11
C SER A 62 4.28 11.10 -16.98
N ASP A 63 4.74 12.14 -16.30
CA ASP A 63 6.15 12.40 -16.13
C ASP A 63 6.69 11.67 -14.89
N ALA A 64 7.98 11.31 -14.92
CA ALA A 64 8.63 10.60 -13.81
C ALA A 64 8.67 11.41 -12.49
N ASN A 65 8.33 12.71 -12.53
CA ASN A 65 8.21 13.57 -11.35
C ASN A 65 6.75 13.69 -10.85
N ASP A 66 5.79 13.17 -11.60
CA ASP A 66 4.36 13.22 -11.27
C ASP A 66 3.94 12.03 -10.39
N GLU A 67 4.71 10.95 -10.43
CA GLU A 67 4.56 9.77 -9.60
C GLU A 67 5.28 9.91 -8.26
N ALA A 68 4.71 9.30 -7.22
CA ALA A 68 5.38 9.15 -5.93
C ALA A 68 5.98 7.75 -5.83
N LYS A 69 7.28 7.66 -5.55
CA LYS A 69 7.91 6.49 -4.96
C LYS A 69 7.51 6.43 -3.48
N VAL A 70 6.71 5.43 -3.10
CA VAL A 70 6.06 5.40 -1.77
C VAL A 70 6.78 4.46 -0.81
N LEU A 71 7.02 3.22 -1.22
CA LEU A 71 7.79 2.22 -0.47
C LEU A 71 8.69 1.45 -1.45
N GLY A 72 9.98 1.41 -1.18
CA GLY A 72 10.92 0.49 -1.81
C GLY A 72 11.14 -0.74 -0.94
N ILE A 73 11.98 -1.66 -1.42
CA ILE A 73 12.24 -2.93 -0.72
C ILE A 73 12.96 -2.74 0.61
N ASP A 74 13.77 -1.68 0.77
CA ASP A 74 14.54 -1.45 1.99
C ASP A 74 13.71 -0.77 3.09
N ASP A 75 12.49 -0.32 2.76
CA ASP A 75 11.57 0.31 3.71
C ASP A 75 10.79 -0.70 4.56
N THR A 76 10.79 -1.98 4.16
CA THR A 76 10.05 -3.05 4.82
C THR A 76 10.96 -4.26 5.12
N PRO A 77 10.78 -4.94 6.27
CA PRO A 77 9.79 -4.66 7.28
C PRO A 77 10.20 -3.47 8.17
N THR A 78 9.23 -2.65 8.52
CA THR A 78 9.36 -1.56 9.48
C THR A 78 9.43 -2.08 10.92
N ILE A 79 8.78 -3.21 11.21
CA ILE A 79 8.90 -3.94 12.47
C ILE A 79 9.59 -5.28 12.21
N SER A 80 10.74 -5.48 12.87
CA SER A 80 11.50 -6.73 12.76
C SER A 80 10.62 -7.97 13.01
N GLY A 81 10.74 -8.96 12.12
CA GLY A 81 10.00 -10.22 12.19
C GLY A 81 8.73 -10.26 11.34
N ASN A 82 8.24 -9.12 10.86
CA ASN A 82 7.13 -9.09 9.91
C ASN A 82 7.60 -9.47 8.50
N THR A 83 6.75 -10.18 7.76
CA THR A 83 7.07 -10.70 6.42
C THR A 83 6.11 -10.22 5.36
N GLU A 84 4.95 -9.70 5.76
CA GLU A 84 3.95 -9.14 4.85
C GLU A 84 3.49 -7.76 5.31
N TYR A 85 2.98 -6.95 4.39
CA TYR A 85 2.45 -5.62 4.68
C TYR A 85 1.31 -5.20 3.74
N ASP A 86 0.50 -4.25 4.18
CA ASP A 86 -0.41 -3.48 3.34
C ASP A 86 -0.41 -1.99 3.74
N ILE A 87 -0.73 -1.11 2.78
CA ILE A 87 -1.10 0.27 3.10
C ILE A 87 -2.55 0.22 3.55
N ARG A 88 -2.79 0.58 4.79
CA ARG A 88 -4.15 0.57 5.34
C ARG A 88 -4.85 1.89 5.16
N ARG A 89 -4.10 2.99 5.25
CA ARG A 89 -4.66 4.35 5.32
C ARG A 89 -3.85 5.35 4.53
N VAL A 90 -4.53 6.41 4.15
CA VAL A 90 -3.92 7.60 3.54
C VAL A 90 -4.41 8.83 4.30
N MET A 91 -3.49 9.72 4.65
CA MET A 91 -3.81 11.01 5.24
C MET A 91 -3.43 12.13 4.27
N ILE A 92 -4.44 12.87 3.81
CA ILE A 92 -4.21 14.02 2.95
C ILE A 92 -3.65 15.18 3.79
N SER A 93 -2.49 15.67 3.39
CA SER A 93 -1.78 16.79 4.01
C SER A 93 -2.10 18.11 3.30
N ALA A 94 -2.17 18.09 1.97
CA ALA A 94 -2.57 19.23 1.14
C ALA A 94 -3.12 18.76 -0.21
N SER A 95 -3.90 19.63 -0.83
CA SER A 95 -4.33 19.48 -2.22
C SER A 95 -4.32 20.87 -2.86
N SER A 96 -3.78 20.99 -4.07
CA SER A 96 -3.88 22.26 -4.81
C SER A 96 -5.32 22.54 -5.22
N ASN A 97 -6.11 21.49 -5.45
CA ASN A 97 -7.47 21.55 -5.94
C ASN A 97 -8.36 20.66 -5.06
N ALA A 98 -9.25 21.29 -4.29
CA ALA A 98 -10.20 20.61 -3.40
C ALA A 98 -11.39 20.00 -4.16
N THR A 99 -11.10 19.29 -5.25
CA THR A 99 -12.05 18.55 -6.09
C THR A 99 -11.83 17.05 -5.93
N ASP A 100 -12.45 16.25 -6.79
CA ASP A 100 -12.33 14.81 -6.75
C ASP A 100 -11.00 14.35 -7.36
N TRP A 101 -10.37 13.38 -6.71
CA TRP A 101 -9.14 12.76 -7.14
C TRP A 101 -9.31 11.25 -7.25
N ILE A 102 -8.62 10.64 -8.19
CA ILE A 102 -8.32 9.20 -8.14
C ILE A 102 -6.86 9.08 -7.75
N LEU A 103 -6.59 8.40 -6.64
CA LEU A 103 -5.25 8.02 -6.21
C LEU A 103 -5.06 6.54 -6.51
N ARG A 104 -4.10 6.23 -7.37
CA ARG A 104 -3.72 4.87 -7.73
C ARG A 104 -2.49 4.46 -6.94
N PHE A 105 -2.55 3.33 -6.26
CA PHE A 105 -1.37 2.67 -5.71
C PHE A 105 -0.99 1.49 -6.61
N ILE A 106 0.23 1.53 -7.14
CA ILE A 106 0.79 0.50 -8.01
C ILE A 106 1.78 -0.29 -7.15
N TYR A 107 1.75 -1.62 -7.22
CA TYR A 107 2.58 -2.47 -6.39
C TYR A 107 3.21 -3.61 -7.18
N GLY A 108 4.28 -4.19 -6.66
CA GLY A 108 4.90 -5.40 -7.20
C GLY A 108 6.42 -5.32 -7.24
N THR A 109 7.03 -6.31 -7.91
CA THR A 109 8.49 -6.52 -7.94
C THR A 109 9.18 -5.92 -9.16
N ALA A 110 8.45 -5.69 -10.25
CA ALA A 110 8.99 -5.06 -11.45
C ALA A 110 9.02 -3.53 -11.32
N VAL A 111 9.37 -2.82 -12.39
CA VAL A 111 9.26 -1.36 -12.44
C VAL A 111 7.79 -0.93 -12.53
N MET A 112 7.47 0.25 -12.02
CA MET A 112 6.09 0.77 -11.90
C MET A 112 5.25 0.60 -13.18
N ASN A 113 5.73 1.06 -14.34
CA ASN A 113 4.98 0.99 -15.61
C ASN A 113 4.63 -0.45 -16.02
N GLN A 114 5.50 -1.40 -15.71
CA GLN A 114 5.25 -2.82 -16.00
C GLN A 114 4.15 -3.35 -15.08
N ASN A 115 4.28 -3.14 -13.77
CA ASN A 115 3.26 -3.53 -12.79
C ASN A 115 1.89 -2.90 -13.10
N GLU A 116 1.86 -1.63 -13.52
CA GLU A 116 0.63 -0.95 -13.94
C GLU A 116 0.00 -1.61 -15.18
N THR A 117 0.82 -1.94 -16.18
CA THR A 117 0.36 -2.66 -17.39
C THR A 117 -0.16 -4.04 -17.06
N ASP A 118 0.43 -4.71 -16.08
CA ASP A 118 0.03 -6.04 -15.59
C ASP A 118 -1.21 -5.99 -14.66
N GLY A 119 -1.78 -4.81 -14.42
CA GLY A 119 -2.96 -4.65 -13.58
C GLY A 119 -2.70 -4.75 -12.09
N GLN A 120 -1.44 -4.60 -11.64
CA GLN A 120 -1.05 -4.64 -10.23
C GLN A 120 -1.22 -3.27 -9.58
N TYR A 121 -2.47 -2.84 -9.46
CA TYR A 121 -2.80 -1.57 -8.82
C TYR A 121 -4.17 -1.62 -8.14
N THR A 122 -4.38 -0.67 -7.24
CA THR A 122 -5.69 -0.37 -6.65
C THR A 122 -5.95 1.14 -6.75
N ASP A 123 -7.19 1.49 -7.07
CA ASP A 123 -7.64 2.88 -7.18
C ASP A 123 -8.53 3.22 -6.00
N ILE A 124 -8.27 4.36 -5.37
CA ILE A 124 -9.18 4.96 -4.39
C ILE A 124 -9.70 6.30 -4.91
N MET A 125 -10.98 6.56 -4.67
CA MET A 125 -11.59 7.86 -4.95
C MET A 125 -11.47 8.74 -3.71
N LEU A 126 -11.01 9.96 -3.87
CA LEU A 126 -10.98 10.97 -2.81
C LEU A 126 -11.88 12.12 -3.22
N THR A 127 -13.06 12.21 -2.63
CA THR A 127 -14.00 13.28 -2.95
C THR A 127 -13.66 14.55 -2.18
N SER A 128 -13.63 15.70 -2.87
CA SER A 128 -13.30 17.00 -2.23
C SER A 128 -11.99 16.98 -1.42
N ALA A 129 -10.92 16.44 -1.99
CA ALA A 129 -9.68 16.14 -1.27
C ALA A 129 -9.05 17.41 -0.64
N LYS A 130 -8.93 17.41 0.70
CA LYS A 130 -8.31 18.50 1.47
C LYS A 130 -7.70 17.97 2.76
N LYS A 131 -6.83 18.77 3.38
CA LYS A 131 -6.14 18.43 4.63
C LYS A 131 -7.11 17.94 5.70
N GLY A 132 -6.75 16.84 6.36
CA GLY A 132 -7.47 16.33 7.53
C GLY A 132 -8.76 15.58 7.21
N ILE A 133 -9.12 15.43 5.93
CA ILE A 133 -10.07 14.40 5.54
C ILE A 133 -9.33 13.06 5.64
N PRO A 134 -9.80 12.10 6.45
CA PRO A 134 -9.25 10.76 6.43
C PRO A 134 -9.47 10.18 5.04
N GLY A 135 -8.42 9.69 4.40
CA GLY A 135 -8.58 8.86 3.20
C GLY A 135 -9.35 7.60 3.57
N ASP A 136 -10.10 7.06 2.61
CA ASP A 136 -10.74 5.77 2.76
C ASP A 136 -9.70 4.67 3.03
N ASP A 137 -10.15 3.56 3.63
CA ASP A 137 -9.32 2.38 3.81
C ASP A 137 -8.83 1.89 2.44
N VAL A 138 -7.51 1.87 2.26
CA VAL A 138 -6.92 1.36 1.02
C VAL A 138 -6.97 -0.16 1.04
N ARG A 139 -7.38 -0.75 -0.08
CA ARG A 139 -7.45 -2.21 -0.24
C ARG A 139 -6.45 -2.64 -1.30
N LEU A 140 -5.33 -3.19 -0.85
CA LEU A 140 -4.36 -3.92 -1.65
C LEU A 140 -4.26 -5.37 -1.13
N PRO A 141 -3.78 -6.32 -1.97
CA PRO A 141 -3.30 -7.60 -1.44
C PRO A 141 -2.17 -7.36 -0.43
N ARG A 142 -1.95 -8.33 0.45
CA ARG A 142 -0.74 -8.33 1.28
C ARG A 142 0.47 -8.51 0.37
N LEU A 143 1.45 -7.65 0.57
CA LEU A 143 2.71 -7.61 -0.15
C LEU A 143 3.83 -8.18 0.70
N VAL A 144 4.88 -8.68 0.08
CA VAL A 144 6.01 -9.33 0.77
C VAL A 144 7.05 -8.27 1.15
N CYS A 145 7.37 -8.19 2.45
CA CYS A 145 8.41 -7.31 2.98
C CYS A 145 9.77 -7.60 2.33
N GLY A 146 10.53 -6.56 1.98
CA GLY A 146 11.85 -6.73 1.36
C GLY A 146 11.83 -7.15 -0.11
N VAL A 147 10.66 -7.24 -0.74
CA VAL A 147 10.50 -7.78 -2.11
C VAL A 147 9.63 -6.88 -2.96
N ASP A 148 8.41 -6.59 -2.50
CA ASP A 148 7.47 -5.74 -3.22
C ASP A 148 7.72 -4.26 -2.96
N LYS A 149 7.48 -3.44 -3.98
CA LYS A 149 7.54 -1.98 -3.91
C LYS A 149 6.15 -1.39 -4.11
N ILE A 150 5.97 -0.13 -3.70
CA ILE A 150 4.76 0.66 -3.95
C ILE A 150 5.12 2.02 -4.55
N TRP A 151 4.36 2.38 -5.59
CA TRP A 151 4.29 3.72 -6.16
C TRP A 151 2.88 4.26 -6.06
N ALA A 152 2.72 5.57 -6.25
CA ALA A 152 1.42 6.19 -6.41
C ALA A 152 1.36 7.16 -7.59
N LYS A 153 0.18 7.25 -8.21
CA LYS A 153 -0.17 8.26 -9.23
C LYS A 153 -1.48 8.94 -8.88
N GLY A 154 -1.59 10.23 -9.20
CA GLY A 154 -2.78 11.03 -8.99
C GLY A 154 -3.44 11.39 -10.31
N LYS A 155 -4.78 11.34 -10.33
CA LYS A 155 -5.60 11.85 -11.43
C LYS A 155 -6.59 12.87 -10.88
N ASN A 156 -6.69 14.00 -11.56
CA ASN A 156 -7.61 15.09 -11.26
C ASN A 156 -8.13 15.70 -12.57
N ALA A 157 -9.29 16.35 -12.52
CA ALA A 157 -9.83 17.06 -13.67
C ALA A 157 -8.97 18.24 -14.15
N SER A 158 -8.11 18.77 -13.27
CA SER A 158 -7.19 19.87 -13.59
C SER A 158 -5.80 19.33 -13.92
N ASN A 159 -5.19 19.86 -14.98
CA ASN A 159 -3.81 19.58 -15.31
C ASN A 159 -2.84 20.14 -14.25
N ASN A 160 -1.77 19.42 -13.93
CA ASN A 160 -0.74 19.78 -12.96
C ASN A 160 -1.27 20.10 -11.55
N ALA A 161 -2.43 19.58 -11.17
CA ALA A 161 -2.86 19.65 -9.78
C ALA A 161 -1.92 18.78 -8.93
N THR A 162 -1.75 19.12 -7.65
CA THR A 162 -0.92 18.34 -6.72
C THR A 162 -1.74 17.83 -5.55
N LEU A 163 -1.42 16.62 -5.10
CA LEU A 163 -1.98 16.02 -3.90
C LEU A 163 -0.83 15.52 -3.01
N ASP A 164 -0.80 16.01 -1.78
CA ASP A 164 0.22 15.69 -0.78
C ASP A 164 -0.38 14.79 0.30
N PHE A 165 0.32 13.70 0.65
CA PHE A 165 -0.20 12.72 1.60
C PHE A 165 0.88 12.01 2.40
N PHE A 166 0.43 11.35 3.47
CA PHE A 166 1.15 10.34 4.25
C PHE A 166 0.41 9.01 4.13
N ILE A 167 1.11 7.90 4.40
CA ILE A 167 0.50 6.56 4.40
C ILE A 167 0.57 5.94 5.80
N GLY A 168 -0.46 5.19 6.16
CA GLY A 168 -0.48 4.31 7.32
C GLY A 168 -0.21 2.88 6.85
N LEU A 169 0.96 2.35 7.21
CA LEU A 169 1.41 1.00 6.92
C LEU A 169 0.94 0.04 8.02
N HIS A 170 0.44 -1.12 7.64
CA HIS A 170 0.13 -2.21 8.55
C HIS A 170 0.86 -3.47 8.10
N GLU A 171 1.55 -4.12 9.04
CA GLU A 171 2.38 -5.28 8.75
C GLU A 171 1.86 -6.54 9.45
N TYR A 172 2.29 -7.70 8.98
CA TYR A 172 1.85 -9.00 9.47
C TYR A 172 3.05 -9.91 9.74
N LEU A 173 2.90 -10.74 10.79
CA LEU A 173 3.82 -11.84 11.06
C LEU A 173 3.65 -12.94 10.01
N GLY A 174 4.74 -13.61 9.68
CA GLY A 174 4.80 -14.75 8.75
C GLY A 174 4.78 -16.12 9.40
#